data_AF-A0A661SGH4-F1
#
_entry.id   AF-A0A661SGH4-F1
#
_cell.length_a   1.000
_cell.length_b   1.000
_cell.length_c   1.000
_cell.angle_alpha   90.00
_cell.angle_beta   90.00
_cell.angle_gamma   90.00
#
_symmetry.space_group_name_H-M   'P 1'
#
loop_
_entity.id
_entity.type
_entity.pdbx_description
1 polymer ?
#
loop_
_entity_poly.entity_id
_entity_poly.type
_entity_poly.pdbx_seq_one_letter_code
_entity_poly.pdbx_strand_id
1 'polypeptide(L)' 'TLNQLLGLLRRITGSDIKADYTEPRPGDVRHSWADISLSEQVLNYTIQVPLEEGLQKTVDYFRKEFGDET' A
#
# COMPACT_ATOMS: atom_id res chain seq x y z
N THR A 1 6.04 -7.24 1.60
CA THR A 1 7.13 -6.49 2.27
C THR A 1 7.19 -5.06 1.75
N LEU A 2 7.97 -4.17 2.37
CA LEU A 2 8.15 -2.79 1.88
C LEU A 2 8.72 -2.74 0.46
N ASN A 3 9.71 -3.59 0.13
CA ASN A 3 10.28 -3.65 -1.22
C ASN A 3 9.26 -4.10 -2.29
N GLN A 4 8.35 -5.02 -1.94
CA GLN A 4 7.27 -5.43 -2.85
C GLN A 4 6.24 -4.31 -3.07
N LEU A 5 5.89 -3.57 -2.01
CA LEU A 5 5.02 -2.41 -2.09
C LEU A 5 5.63 -1.31 -2.97
N LEU A 6 6.92 -1.02 -2.80
CA LEU A 6 7.64 -0.08 -3.67
C LEU A 6 7.61 -0.54 -5.14
N GLY A 7 7.80 -1.83 -5.40
CA GLY A 7 7.68 -2.40 -6.75
C GLY A 7 6.30 -2.18 -7.37
N LEU A 8 5.22 -2.43 -6.61
CA LEU A 8 3.84 -2.17 -7.05
C LEU A 8 3.63 -0.69 -7.38
N LEU A 9 4.04 0.20 -6.48
CA LEU A 9 3.90 1.64 -6.65
C LEU A 9 4.67 2.15 -7.87
N ARG A 10 5.90 1.66 -8.13
CA ARG A 10 6.65 2.01 -9.36
C ARG A 10 5.87 1.65 -10.62
N ARG A 11 5.28 0.45 -10.68
CA ARG A 11 4.47 0.02 -11.83
C ARG A 11 3.25 0.91 -12.04
N ILE A 12 2.52 1.21 -10.95
CA ILE A 12 1.29 2.03 -10.98
C ILE A 12 1.60 3.49 -11.35
N THR A 13 2.67 4.04 -10.78
CA THR A 13 3.03 5.46 -10.96
C THR A 13 3.83 5.72 -12.23
N GLY A 14 4.51 4.71 -12.78
CA GLY A 14 5.49 4.88 -13.85
C GLY A 14 6.85 5.42 -13.36
N SER A 15 7.09 5.47 -12.06
CA SER A 15 8.31 6.01 -11.46
C SER A 15 9.46 5.00 -11.46
N ASP A 16 10.69 5.51 -11.57
CA ASP A 16 11.95 4.77 -11.45
C ASP A 16 12.66 4.97 -10.09
N ILE A 17 11.99 5.61 -9.13
CA ILE A 17 12.58 5.99 -7.82
C ILE A 17 13.20 4.80 -7.10
N LYS A 18 14.44 4.92 -6.65
CA LYS A 18 15.17 3.84 -5.94
C LYS A 18 14.93 3.89 -4.44
N ALA A 19 14.99 2.73 -3.78
CA ALA A 19 14.96 2.68 -2.33
C ALA A 19 16.27 3.24 -1.78
N ASP A 20 16.17 4.15 -0.82
CA ASP A 20 17.29 4.58 0.00
C ASP A 20 17.16 3.90 1.38
N TYR A 21 18.10 3.02 1.69
CA TYR A 21 18.06 2.22 2.91
C TYR A 21 18.81 2.95 4.01
N THR A 22 18.05 3.43 5.00
CA THR A 22 18.57 4.15 6.16
C THR A 22 18.34 3.34 7.44
N GLU A 23 18.81 3.87 8.56
CA GLU A 23 18.62 3.22 9.87
C GLU A 23 17.14 2.98 10.18
N PRO A 24 16.80 1.84 10.82
CA PRO A 24 15.42 1.57 11.22
C PRO A 24 14.86 2.71 12.08
N ARG A 25 13.64 3.13 11.76
CA ARG A 25 12.97 4.17 12.54
C ARG A 25 12.67 3.65 13.95
N PRO A 26 13.08 4.35 15.02
CA PRO A 26 12.77 3.94 16.38
C PRO A 26 11.26 3.79 16.60
N GLY A 27 10.84 2.65 17.15
CA GLY A 27 9.43 2.33 17.41
C GLY A 27 8.72 1.53 16.32
N ASP A 28 9.33 1.33 15.15
CA ASP A 28 8.73 0.51 14.09
C ASP A 28 8.66 -0.98 14.49
N VAL A 29 7.47 -1.57 14.33
CA VAL A 29 7.28 -3.03 14.48
C VAL A 29 7.56 -3.69 13.14
N ARG A 30 8.52 -4.63 13.11
CA ARG A 30 8.99 -5.27 11.88
C ARG A 30 7.91 -6.04 11.12
N HIS A 31 7.06 -6.75 11.84
CA HIS A 31 5.96 -7.54 11.28
C HIS A 31 4.72 -7.34 12.17
N SER A 32 3.70 -6.72 11.61
CA SER A 32 2.41 -6.50 12.28
C SER A 32 1.29 -6.79 11.29
N TRP A 33 0.69 -7.97 11.41
CA TRP A 33 -0.40 -8.46 10.56
C TRP A 33 -1.59 -8.86 11.44
N ALA A 34 -2.80 -8.62 10.95
CA ALA A 34 -4.02 -9.02 11.62
C ALA A 34 -4.58 -10.30 10.99
N ASP A 35 -4.89 -11.28 11.82
CA ASP A 35 -5.74 -12.41 11.43
C ASP A 35 -7.20 -11.94 11.38
N ILE A 36 -7.85 -12.14 10.24
CA ILE A 36 -9.23 -11.69 10.00
C ILE A 36 -10.27 -12.80 10.23
N SER A 37 -9.86 -14.00 10.65
CA SER A 37 -10.73 -15.17 10.81
C SER A 37 -11.96 -14.89 11.66
N LEU A 38 -11.82 -14.12 12.75
CA LEU A 38 -12.93 -13.76 13.63
C LEU A 38 -13.96 -12.86 12.92
N SER A 39 -13.49 -11.91 12.11
CA SER A 39 -14.36 -11.02 11.33
C SER A 39 -15.10 -11.79 10.24
N GLU A 40 -14.46 -12.75 9.59
CA GLU A 40 -15.10 -13.64 8.62
C GLU A 40 -16.23 -14.45 9.29
N GLN A 41 -15.97 -15.02 10.47
CA GLN A 41 -16.93 -15.84 11.21
C GLN A 41 -18.12 -15.06 11.77
N VAL A 42 -17.87 -13.90 12.37
CA VAL A 42 -18.89 -13.18 13.15
C VAL A 42 -19.61 -12.13 12.32
N LEU A 43 -18.93 -11.54 11.33
CA LEU A 43 -19.47 -10.44 10.53
C LEU A 43 -19.77 -10.86 9.09
N ASN A 44 -19.48 -12.10 8.69
CA ASN A 44 -19.48 -12.53 7.30
C ASN A 44 -18.64 -11.59 6.42
N TYR A 45 -17.54 -11.09 7.00
CA TYR A 45 -16.64 -10.16 6.32
C TYR A 45 -15.91 -10.88 5.20
N THR A 46 -15.78 -10.24 4.04
CA THR A 46 -14.98 -10.72 2.92
C THR A 46 -14.14 -9.58 2.36
N ILE A 47 -12.91 -9.88 1.96
CA ILE A 47 -12.04 -8.89 1.30
C ILE A 47 -12.60 -8.63 -0.10
N GLN A 48 -13.00 -7.39 -0.36
CA GLN A 48 -13.57 -6.99 -1.65
C GLN A 48 -12.56 -6.31 -2.57
N VAL A 49 -11.50 -5.73 -2.00
CA VAL A 49 -10.52 -4.94 -2.75
C VAL A 49 -9.14 -5.55 -2.55
N PRO A 50 -8.56 -6.17 -3.59
CA PRO A 50 -7.17 -6.61 -3.58
C PRO A 50 -6.20 -5.44 -3.37
N LEU A 51 -5.03 -5.71 -2.79
CA LEU A 51 -4.03 -4.68 -2.49
C LEU A 51 -3.66 -3.82 -3.71
N GLU A 52 -3.37 -4.44 -4.85
CA GLU A 52 -2.97 -3.72 -6.07
C GLU A 52 -4.09 -2.82 -6.60
N GLU A 53 -5.34 -3.28 -6.56
CA GLU A 53 -6.52 -2.47 -6.93
C GLU A 53 -6.69 -1.28 -5.97
N GLY A 54 -6.56 -1.51 -4.66
CA GLY A 54 -6.64 -0.44 -3.66
C GLY A 54 -5.53 0.61 -3.83
N LEU A 55 -4.31 0.16 -4.15
CA LEU A 55 -3.19 1.05 -4.44
C LEU A 55 -3.43 1.88 -5.71
N GLN A 56 -3.97 1.26 -6.77
CA GLN A 56 -4.30 1.96 -8.01
C GLN A 56 -5.33 3.08 -7.75
N LYS A 57 -6.44 2.75 -7.08
CA LYS A 57 -7.47 3.74 -6.69
C LYS A 57 -6.89 4.88 -5.84
N THR A 58 -5.97 4.56 -4.94
CA THR A 58 -5.30 5.55 -4.09
C THR A 58 -4.44 6.49 -4.94
N VAL A 59 -3.60 5.95 -5.82
CA VAL A 59 -2.75 6.77 -6.70
C VAL A 59 -3.61 7.64 -7.63
N ASP A 60 -4.69 7.09 -8.20
CA ASP A 60 -5.57 7.84 -9.09
C ASP A 60 -6.28 9.00 -8.36
N TYR A 61 -6.66 8.80 -7.10
CA TYR A 61 -7.12 9.90 -6.24
C TYR A 61 -6.05 10.98 -6.09
N PHE A 62 -4.81 10.64 -5.73
CA PHE A 62 -3.73 11.64 -5.59
C PHE A 62 -3.40 12.34 -6.92
N ARG A 63 -3.45 11.63 -8.05
CA ARG A 63 -3.31 12.24 -9.38
C ARG A 63 -4.41 13.24 -9.67
N LYS A 64 -5.64 12.96 -9.27
CA LYS A 64 -6.75 13.89 -9.46
C LYS A 64 -6.65 15.12 -8.55
N GLU A 65 -6.30 14.93 -7.29
CA GLU A 65 -6.29 16.02 -6.30
C GLU A 65 -5.03 16.89 -6.37
N PHE A 66 -3.91 16.34 -6.86
CA PHE A 66 -2.60 17.02 -6.87
C PHE A 66 -1.91 17.00 -8.24
N GLY A 67 -2.46 16.31 -9.23
CA GLY A 67 -1.98 16.37 -10.62
C GLY A 67 -2.62 17.58 -11.31
N ASP A 68 -2.14 18.77 -10.97
CA ASP A 68 -1.78 19.84 -11.91
C ASP A 68 -1.26 21.10 -11.18
N GLU A 69 0.07 21.31 -11.25
CA GLU A 69 0.73 22.57 -11.63
C GLU A 69 1.94 22.20 -12.51
N THR A 70 1.70 21.79 -13.76
CA THR A 70 2.49 22.11 -14.98
C THR A 70 1.80 21.59 -16.23
#